data_AF-A0A9D8QPK9-F1
#
_entry.id   AF-A0A9D8QPK9-F1
#
_cell.length_a   1.000
_cell.length_b   1.000
_cell.length_c   1.000
_cell.angle_alpha   90.00
_cell.angle_beta   90.00
_cell.angle_gamma   90.00
#
_symmetry.space_group_name_H-M   'P 1'
#
loop_
_entity.id
_entity.type
_entity.pdbx_description
1 polymer ?
#
loop_
_entity_poly.entity_id
_entity_poly.type
_entity_poly.pdbx_seq_one_letter_code
_entity_poly.pdbx_strand_id
1 'polypeptide(L)' 'SIFPEGIMVGKVGYVFNSADGLSYRVQVHLSTDFGRLRDVCVIADESMKERLQIMRAAQDSIQATR' A
#
# COMPACT_ATOMS: atom_id res chain seq x y z
N SER A 1 0.21 -6.74 1.53
CA SER A 1 0.04 -5.54 0.69
C SER A 1 -1.11 -4.73 1.26
N ILE A 2 -1.09 -3.40 1.18
CA ILE A 2 -2.23 -2.54 1.59
C ILE A 2 -3.18 -2.29 0.41
N PHE A 3 -2.69 -2.51 -0.82
CA PHE A 3 -3.43 -2.33 -2.06
C PHE A 3 -3.60 -3.67 -2.76
N PRO A 4 -4.79 -3.95 -3.34
CA PRO A 4 -5.00 -5.06 -4.25
C PRO A 4 -4.02 -5.06 -5.42
N GLU A 5 -3.76 -6.25 -5.97
CA GLU A 5 -2.94 -6.39 -7.18
C GLU A 5 -3.63 -5.78 -8.41
N GLY A 6 -2.84 -5.35 -9.39
CA GLY A 6 -3.34 -4.80 -10.65
C GLY A 6 -3.71 -3.31 -10.62
N ILE A 7 -3.57 -2.62 -9.49
CA ILE A 7 -3.79 -1.17 -9.43
C ILE A 7 -2.66 -0.43 -10.18
N MET A 8 -3.04 0.41 -11.14
CA MET A 8 -2.10 1.23 -11.91
C MET A 8 -1.44 2.28 -11.01
N VAL A 9 -0.11 2.29 -10.98
CA VAL A 9 0.70 3.28 -10.22
C VAL A 9 1.30 4.33 -11.16
N GLY A 10 1.84 3.89 -12.30
CA GLY A 10 2.59 4.76 -13.19
C GLY A 10 3.48 4.00 -14.15
N LYS A 11 4.40 4.73 -14.81
CA LYS A 11 5.37 4.19 -15.77
C LYS A 11 6.78 4.31 -15.24
N VAL A 12 7.61 3.31 -15.52
CA VAL A 12 9.04 3.36 -15.18
C VAL A 12 9.71 4.49 -15.97
N GLY A 13 10.38 5.39 -15.24
CA GLY A 13 11.20 6.45 -15.82
C GLY A 13 12.67 6.04 -15.91
N TYR A 14 13.24 5.67 -14.76
CA TYR A 14 14.66 5.33 -14.65
C TYR A 14 14.85 4.14 -13.71
N VAL A 15 15.91 3.38 -13.95
CA VAL A 15 16.32 2.24 -13.14
C VAL A 15 17.75 2.46 -12.69
N PHE A 16 18.00 2.27 -11.41
CA PHE A 16 19.30 2.43 -10.77
C PHE A 16 19.65 1.15 -10.02
N ASN A 17 20.94 0.84 -9.92
CA ASN A 17 21.39 -0.18 -8.98
C ASN A 17 21.37 0.39 -7.55
N SER A 18 21.05 -0.44 -6.57
CA SER A 18 21.33 -0.12 -5.17
C SER A 18 22.84 -0.05 -4.96
N ALA A 19 23.26 0.69 -3.94
CA ALA A 19 24.68 0.91 -3.64
C ALA A 19 25.41 -0.40 -3.29
N ASP A 20 24.69 -1.39 -2.76
CA ASP A 20 25.20 -2.73 -2.45
C ASP A 20 25.19 -3.69 -3.66
N GLY A 21 24.62 -3.30 -4.80
CA GLY A 21 24.48 -4.15 -5.99
C GLY A 21 23.50 -5.32 -5.84
N LEU A 22 22.75 -5.40 -4.72
CA LEU A 22 21.84 -6.52 -4.43
C LEU A 22 20.41 -6.29 -4.92
N SER A 23 20.09 -5.07 -5.36
CA SER A 23 18.74 -4.71 -5.80
C SER A 23 18.74 -3.57 -6.82
N TYR A 24 17.56 -3.31 -7.37
CA TYR A 24 17.32 -2.16 -8.24
C TYR A 24 16.39 -1.17 -7.53
N ARG A 25 16.67 0.12 -7.71
CA ARG A 25 15.78 1.22 -7.36
C ARG A 25 15.17 1.76 -8.63
N VAL A 26 13.84 1.79 -8.68
CA VAL A 26 13.10 2.24 -9.86
C VAL A 26 12.42 3.57 -9.56
N GLN A 27 12.66 4.56 -10.40
CA GLN A 27 11.89 5.80 -10.40
C GLN A 27 10.65 5.62 -11.27
N VAL A 28 9.48 5.97 -10.71
CA VAL A 28 8.18 5.84 -11.37
C VAL A 28 7.59 7.22 -11.61
N HIS A 29 7.17 7.48 -12.85
CA HIS A 29 6.30 8.61 -13.19
C HIS A 29 4.86 8.21 -12.88
N LEU A 30 4.26 8.88 -11.90
CA LEU A 30 2.90 8.58 -11.45
C LEU A 30 1.90 8.81 -12.58
N SER A 31 0.95 7.88 -12.76
CA SER A 31 -0.14 8.04 -13.73
C SER A 31 -1.18 9.07 -13.28
N THR A 32 -1.20 9.37 -11.98
CA THR A 32 -2.17 10.25 -11.34
C THR A 32 -1.47 11.51 -10.84
N ASP A 33 -2.02 12.67 -11.18
CA ASP A 33 -1.63 13.95 -10.59
C ASP A 33 -2.37 14.14 -9.25
N PHE A 34 -1.67 13.86 -8.16
CA PHE A 34 -2.22 14.02 -6.81
C PHE A 34 -2.44 15.49 -6.40
N GLY A 35 -1.93 16.46 -7.17
CA GLY A 35 -2.23 17.88 -6.98
C GLY A 35 -3.61 18.30 -7.53
N ARG A 36 -4.26 17.45 -8.34
CA ARG A 36 -5.51 17.77 -9.05
C ARG A 36 -6.51 16.60 -8.99
N LEU A 37 -7.04 16.36 -7.78
CA LEU A 37 -8.05 15.33 -7.55
C LEU A 37 -9.44 15.95 -7.37
N ARG A 38 -10.47 15.35 -8.00
CA ARG A 38 -11.88 15.70 -7.78
C ARG A 38 -12.66 14.48 -7.33
N ASP A 39 -12.63 13.44 -8.15
CA ASP A 39 -13.34 12.20 -7.90
C ASP A 39 -12.36 11.13 -7.40
N VAL A 40 -12.56 10.67 -6.16
CA VAL A 40 -11.75 9.64 -5.52
C VAL A 40 -12.64 8.50 -5.05
N CYS A 41 -12.12 7.28 -5.08
CA CYS A 41 -12.80 6.12 -4.53
C CYS A 41 -11.91 5.40 -3.51
N VAL A 42 -12.54 4.83 -2.49
CA VAL A 42 -11.85 4.00 -1.50
C VAL A 42 -11.90 2.56 -1.99
N ILE A 43 -10.73 1.98 -2.23
CA ILE A 43 -10.59 0.57 -2.60
C ILE A 43 -10.41 -0.23 -1.31
N ALA A 44 -11.41 -1.04 -0.96
CA ALA A 44 -11.32 -1.95 0.18
C ALA A 44 -10.71 -3.29 -0.27
N ASP A 45 -9.65 -3.73 0.41
CA ASP A 45 -9.08 -5.05 0.23
C ASP A 45 -9.70 -6.02 1.26
N GLU A 46 -10.43 -7.04 0.79
CA GLU A 46 -11.06 -8.04 1.66
C GLU A 46 -10.03 -8.78 2.53
N SER A 47 -8.82 -9.03 2.01
CA SER A 47 -7.74 -9.67 2.78
C SER A 47 -7.26 -8.80 3.94
N MET A 48 -7.39 -7.48 3.81
CA MET A 48 -7.06 -6.53 4.88
C MET A 48 -8.17 -6.47 5.94
N LYS A 49 -9.43 -6.73 5.57
CA LYS A 49 -10.54 -6.78 6.54
C LYS A 49 -10.34 -7.90 7.55
N GLU A 50 -9.92 -9.09 7.12
CA GLU A 50 -9.64 -10.22 8.02
C GLU A 50 -8.52 -9.88 9.00
N ARG A 51 -7.42 -9.30 8.52
CA ARG A 51 -6.30 -8.88 9.37
C ARG A 51 -6.72 -7.80 10.36
N LEU A 52 -7.55 -6.85 9.93
CA LEU A 52 -8.07 -5.80 10.79
C LEU A 52 -8.99 -6.37 11.88
N GLN A 53 -9.82 -7.36 11.56
CA GLN A 53 -10.66 -8.05 12.54
C GLN A 53 -9.82 -8.79 13.57
N ILE A 54 -8.78 -9.53 13.15
CA ILE A 54 -7.86 -10.22 14.07
C ILE A 54 -7.15 -9.22 14.99
N MET A 55 -6.65 -8.12 14.44
CA MET A 55 -5.96 -7.08 15.22
C MET A 55 -6.89 -6.41 16.24
N ARG A 56 -8.16 -6.15 15.87
CA ARG A 56 -9.18 -5.63 16.79
C ARG A 56 -9.49 -6.64 17.91
N ALA A 57 -9.74 -7.90 17.57
CA ALA A 57 -9.99 -8.95 18.56
C ALA A 57 -8.81 -9.12 19.55
N ALA A 58 -7.57 -9.01 19.07
CA ALA A 58 -6.39 -9.02 19.92
C ALA A 58 -6.33 -7.80 20.86
N GLN A 59 -6.64 -6.61 20.35
CA GLN A 59 -6.69 -5.39 21.16
C GLN A 59 -7.79 -5.45 22.23
N ASP A 60 -8.97 -5.93 21.89
CA ASP A 60 -10.09 -6.09 22.82
C ASP A 60 -9.73 -7.07 23.95
N SER A 61 -9.02 -8.15 23.64
CA SER A 61 -8.54 -9.13 24.63
C SER A 61 -7.52 -8.53 25.61
N ILE A 62 -6.63 -7.65 25.14
CA ILE A 62 -5.66 -6.94 25.98
C ILE A 62 -6.36 -5.94 26.91
N GLN A 63 -7.40 -5.25 26.41
CA GLN A 63 -8.16 -4.28 27.22
C GLN A 63 -9.06 -4.97 28.25
N ALA A 64 -9.63 -6.14 27.94
CA ALA A 64 -10.48 -6.90 28.85
C ALA A 64 -9.74 -7.54 30.04
N THR A 65 -8.40 -7.60 29.99
CA THR A 65 -7.55 -8.17 31.05
C THR A 65 -7.08 -7.09 32.07
N ARG A 66 -7.59 -5.87 31.96
CA ARG A 66 -7.31 -4.75 32.89
C ARG A 66 -8.54 -4.39 33.70
#